data_AF-A0A6A6N9V6-F1
#
_entry.id   AF-A0A6A6N9V6-F1
#
_cell.length_a   1.000
_cell.length_b   1.000
_cell.length_c   1.000
_cell.angle_alpha   90.00
_cell.angle_beta   90.00
_cell.angle_gamma   90.00
#
_symmetry.space_group_name_H-M   'P 1'
#
loop_
_entity.id
_entity.type
_entity.pdbx_description
1 polymer ?
#
loop_
_entity_poly.entity_id
_entity_poly.type
_entity_poly.pdbx_seq_one_letter_code
_entity_poly.pdbx_strand_id
1 'polypeptide(L)'
;MATLKVPDAVPSPTQDCERLRNAVQGSKAGLLFLFDCSFEEAIASEVSLPIRKLLVGLVSSYRYDKELVDMNIASSEASKLHEAIKRKQLDHDDIVYVLSTRNMYQLRATFKCYQQKFGNPIDQDIESCGEGVLESLLRVVIWCIQSPEKHFAEVIGTSITGLGTDEDSLTRAIVTRAEIDTMKIRGSISTSTELTLMVQSMMTLQGIIESS
;
A
#
# COMPACT_ATOMS: atom_id res chain seq x y z
N MET A 1 30.70 7.11 11.60
CA MET A 1 30.68 5.95 10.68
C MET A 1 30.02 4.80 11.39
N ALA A 2 28.74 4.53 11.11
CA ALA A 2 28.04 3.37 11.67
C ALA A 2 28.39 2.15 10.82
N THR A 3 29.08 1.18 11.40
CA THR A 3 29.44 -0.08 10.74
C THR A 3 28.19 -0.95 10.67
N LEU A 4 27.64 -1.11 9.46
CA LEU A 4 26.48 -1.96 9.22
C LEU A 4 26.93 -3.43 9.32
N LYS A 5 26.67 -4.06 10.47
CA LYS A 5 26.94 -5.48 10.67
C LYS A 5 25.83 -6.28 9.99
N VAL A 6 26.19 -7.02 8.93
CA VAL A 6 25.29 -8.01 8.33
C VAL A 6 25.08 -9.12 9.36
N PRO A 7 23.84 -9.50 9.69
CA PRO A 7 23.57 -10.58 10.63
C PRO A 7 24.10 -11.92 10.10
N ASP A 8 24.75 -12.71 10.97
CA ASP A 8 25.33 -14.01 10.62
C ASP A 8 24.29 -15.05 10.16
N ALA A 9 22.99 -14.80 10.44
CA ALA A 9 21.89 -15.63 10.00
C ALA A 9 20.76 -14.77 9.44
N VAL A 10 20.27 -15.14 8.25
CA VAL A 10 19.05 -14.56 7.68
C VAL A 10 17.89 -14.89 8.62
N PRO A 11 17.18 -13.88 9.16
CA PRO A 11 16.04 -14.11 10.04
C PRO A 11 14.99 -14.98 9.35
N SER A 12 14.32 -15.81 10.14
CA SER A 12 13.25 -16.63 9.58
C SER A 12 12.08 -15.74 9.14
N PRO A 13 11.26 -16.17 8.16
CA PRO A 13 10.10 -15.40 7.73
C PRO A 13 9.18 -14.96 8.89
N THR A 14 9.10 -15.76 9.95
CA THR A 14 8.33 -15.44 11.15
C THR A 14 8.95 -14.32 11.98
N GLN A 15 10.28 -14.26 12.07
CA GLN A 15 11.00 -13.20 12.80
C GLN A 15 10.92 -11.86 12.06
N ASP A 16 10.91 -11.87 10.73
CA ASP A 16 10.74 -10.66 9.93
C ASP A 16 9.32 -10.11 10.00
N CYS A 17 8.31 -10.99 9.93
CA CYS A 17 6.92 -10.65 10.21
C CYS A 17 6.74 -10.00 11.58
N GLU A 18 7.42 -10.52 12.60
CA GLU A 18 7.38 -9.97 13.96
C GLU A 18 8.09 -8.60 14.07
N ARG A 19 9.21 -8.41 13.37
CA ARG A 19 9.91 -7.12 13.28
C ARG A 19 9.05 -6.06 12.57
N LEU A 20 8.42 -6.42 11.44
CA LEU A 20 7.50 -5.53 10.73
C LEU A 20 6.31 -5.14 11.62
N ARG A 21 5.75 -6.11 12.36
CA ARG A 21 4.68 -5.85 13.34
C ARG A 21 5.13 -4.87 14.42
N ASN A 22 6.31 -5.08 15.00
CA ASN A 22 6.85 -4.21 16.05
C ASN A 22 7.18 -2.81 15.51
N ALA A 23 7.62 -2.68 14.26
CA ALA A 23 7.84 -1.39 13.61
C ALA A 23 6.52 -0.60 13.44
N VAL A 24 5.45 -1.26 12.97
CA VAL A 24 4.12 -0.62 12.85
C VAL A 24 3.57 -0.18 14.20
N GLN A 25 3.75 -1.01 15.24
CA GLN A 25 3.37 -0.64 16.61
C GLN A 25 4.23 0.50 17.16
N GLY A 26 5.53 0.51 16.88
CA GLY A 26 6.44 1.60 17.21
C GLY A 26 6.00 2.93 16.59
N SER A 27 5.55 2.91 15.33
CA SER A 27 5.01 4.09 14.67
C SER A 27 3.70 4.59 15.31
N LYS A 28 2.79 3.69 15.69
CA LYS A 28 1.55 4.05 16.40
C LYS A 28 1.83 4.63 17.79
N ALA A 29 2.74 4.00 18.54
CA ALA A 29 3.13 4.45 19.88
C ALA A 29 3.91 5.78 19.83
N GLY A 30 4.76 5.97 18.82
CA GLY A 30 5.50 7.21 18.59
C GLY A 30 4.57 8.40 18.28
N LEU A 31 3.47 8.16 17.56
CA LEU A 31 2.49 9.20 17.25
C LEU A 31 1.66 9.58 18.49
N LEU A 32 1.22 8.61 19.29
CA LEU A 32 0.54 8.84 20.57
C LEU A 32 1.40 9.64 21.55
N PHE A 33 2.71 9.36 21.59
CA PHE A 33 3.67 10.09 22.41
C PHE A 33 3.85 11.56 22.02
N LEU A 34 3.61 11.89 20.74
CA LEU A 34 3.82 13.24 20.20
C LEU A 34 2.55 14.10 20.19
N PHE A 35 1.36 13.49 20.15
CA PHE A 35 0.10 14.22 19.86
C PHE A 35 -1.02 14.02 20.89
N ASP A 36 -0.79 13.29 22.00
CA ASP A 36 -1.77 13.04 23.08
C ASP A 36 -3.12 12.43 22.62
N CYS A 37 -3.20 11.92 21.39
CA CYS A 37 -4.35 11.23 20.81
C CYS A 37 -3.92 10.02 19.97
N SER A 38 -4.84 9.06 19.81
CA SER A 38 -4.59 7.90 18.95
C SER A 38 -4.66 8.29 17.47
N PHE A 39 -4.00 7.51 16.61
CA PHE A 39 -4.05 7.74 15.15
C PHE A 39 -5.47 7.57 14.59
N GLU A 40 -6.23 6.64 15.17
CA GLU A 40 -7.65 6.43 14.87
C GLU A 40 -8.50 7.66 15.24
N GLU A 41 -8.23 8.27 16.41
CA GLU A 41 -8.91 9.48 16.87
C GLU A 41 -8.58 10.69 15.99
N ALA A 42 -7.32 10.86 15.62
CA ALA A 42 -6.89 11.93 14.73
C ALA A 42 -7.56 11.82 13.34
N ILE A 43 -7.66 10.61 12.77
CA ILE A 43 -8.38 10.41 11.51
C ILE A 43 -9.89 10.66 11.70
N ALA A 44 -10.45 10.24 12.83
CA ALA A 44 -11.86 10.42 13.13
C ALA A 44 -12.24 11.89 13.37
N SER A 45 -11.32 12.76 13.80
CA SER A 45 -11.59 14.19 13.94
C SER A 45 -11.45 14.93 12.60
N GLU A 46 -10.42 14.61 11.81
CA GLU A 46 -10.05 15.42 10.64
C GLU A 46 -10.72 15.01 9.32
N VAL A 47 -11.02 13.71 9.12
CA VAL A 47 -11.47 13.20 7.82
C VAL A 47 -12.99 13.05 7.80
N SER A 48 -13.70 13.45 6.74
CA SER A 48 -15.16 13.25 6.64
C SER A 48 -15.55 11.83 6.16
N LEU A 49 -16.81 11.44 6.38
CA LEU A 49 -17.39 10.26 5.72
C LEU A 49 -17.58 10.53 4.21
N PRO A 50 -17.46 9.50 3.35
CA PRO A 50 -17.25 8.08 3.66
C PRO A 50 -15.79 7.66 3.89
N ILE A 51 -14.81 8.50 3.54
CA ILE A 51 -13.37 8.18 3.58
C ILE A 51 -12.90 7.78 4.97
N ARG A 52 -13.35 8.48 6.02
CA ARG A 52 -13.05 8.18 7.42
C ARG A 52 -13.24 6.70 7.76
N LYS A 53 -14.36 6.12 7.30
CA LYS A 53 -14.74 4.73 7.61
C LYS A 53 -13.70 3.74 7.09
N LEU A 54 -13.23 3.95 5.87
CA LEU A 54 -12.20 3.13 5.26
C LEU A 54 -10.85 3.32 5.98
N LEU A 55 -10.42 4.57 6.18
CA LEU A 55 -9.12 4.86 6.79
C LEU A 55 -9.05 4.32 8.22
N VAL A 56 -10.06 4.59 9.05
CA VAL A 56 -10.14 4.04 10.42
C VAL A 56 -10.09 2.52 10.39
N GLY A 57 -10.82 1.87 9.49
CA GLY A 57 -10.78 0.40 9.34
C GLY A 57 -9.39 -0.13 8.99
N LEU A 58 -8.70 0.51 8.04
CA LEU A 58 -7.35 0.11 7.63
C LEU A 58 -6.33 0.30 8.76
N VAL A 59 -6.35 1.45 9.43
CA VAL A 59 -5.36 1.76 10.47
C VAL A 59 -5.60 0.98 11.75
N SER A 60 -6.86 0.67 12.08
CA SER A 60 -7.22 -0.11 13.27
C SER A 60 -6.98 -1.61 13.07
N SER A 61 -6.61 -2.05 11.86
CA SER A 61 -6.54 -3.47 11.55
C SER A 61 -5.39 -4.18 12.27
N TYR A 62 -5.72 -5.29 12.94
CA TYR A 62 -4.75 -6.25 13.49
C TYR A 62 -4.85 -7.56 12.70
N ARG A 63 -4.21 -7.60 11.54
CA ARG A 63 -4.37 -8.69 10.59
C ARG A 63 -3.54 -9.89 11.01
N TYR A 64 -4.11 -11.07 10.81
CA TYR A 64 -3.36 -12.31 10.91
C TYR A 64 -2.29 -12.34 9.83
N ASP A 65 -1.06 -12.73 10.17
CA ASP A 65 0.09 -12.58 9.26
C ASP A 65 0.61 -13.90 8.69
N LYS A 66 -0.08 -15.02 8.93
CA LYS A 66 0.30 -16.29 8.29
C LYS A 66 -0.47 -16.49 7.00
N GLU A 67 0.16 -17.21 6.08
CA GLU A 67 -0.39 -17.63 4.79
C GLU A 67 -1.48 -18.69 4.96
N LEU A 68 -2.64 -18.25 5.46
CA LEU A 68 -3.86 -19.04 5.52
C LEU A 68 -4.87 -18.44 4.55
N VAL A 69 -5.21 -19.22 3.53
CA VAL A 69 -6.13 -18.83 2.47
C VAL A 69 -7.28 -19.84 2.39
N ASP A 70 -8.50 -19.33 2.45
CA ASP A 70 -9.72 -20.08 2.15
C ASP A 70 -10.27 -19.61 0.80
N MET A 71 -10.21 -20.51 -0.18
CA MET A 71 -10.65 -20.22 -1.55
C MET A 71 -12.17 -20.09 -1.69
N ASN A 72 -12.96 -20.72 -0.81
CA ASN A 72 -14.42 -20.55 -0.82
C ASN A 72 -14.78 -19.15 -0.32
N ILE A 73 -14.12 -18.69 0.74
CA ILE A 73 -14.27 -17.31 1.23
C ILE A 73 -13.79 -16.32 0.18
N ALA A 74 -12.61 -16.53 -0.43
CA ALA A 74 -12.08 -15.65 -1.47
C ALA A 74 -13.05 -15.52 -2.66
N SER A 75 -13.60 -16.64 -3.10
CA SER A 75 -14.59 -16.71 -4.16
C SER A 75 -15.89 -15.97 -3.78
N SER A 76 -16.39 -16.15 -2.55
CA SER A 76 -17.60 -15.47 -2.06
C SER A 76 -17.41 -13.96 -1.92
N GLU A 77 -16.29 -13.54 -1.32
CA GLU A 77 -15.96 -12.12 -1.11
C GLU A 77 -15.71 -11.41 -2.43
N ALA A 78 -15.07 -12.06 -3.40
CA ALA A 78 -14.94 -11.51 -4.75
C ALA A 78 -16.31 -11.16 -5.37
N SER A 79 -17.31 -12.04 -5.19
CA SER A 79 -18.67 -11.77 -5.66
C SER A 79 -19.36 -10.63 -4.91
N LYS A 80 -19.14 -10.50 -3.59
CA LYS A 80 -19.68 -9.37 -2.81
C LYS A 80 -19.06 -8.04 -3.23
N LEU A 81 -17.74 -8.00 -3.41
CA LEU A 81 -17.02 -6.83 -3.87
C LEU A 81 -17.53 -6.39 -5.25
N HIS A 82 -17.71 -7.35 -6.18
CA HIS A 82 -18.21 -7.05 -7.51
C HIS A 82 -19.62 -6.47 -7.49
N GLU A 83 -20.54 -7.03 -6.69
CA GLU A 83 -21.89 -6.50 -6.58
C GLU A 83 -21.92 -5.08 -6.00
N ALA A 84 -21.09 -4.78 -4.99
CA ALA A 84 -20.98 -3.44 -4.42
C ALA A 84 -20.42 -2.42 -5.43
N ILE A 85 -19.34 -2.80 -6.14
CA ILE A 85 -18.69 -1.95 -7.15
C ILE A 85 -19.64 -1.70 -8.33
N LYS A 86 -20.31 -2.75 -8.83
CA LYS A 86 -21.30 -2.64 -9.93
C LYS A 86 -22.46 -1.70 -9.59
N ARG A 87 -22.86 -1.63 -8.32
CA ARG A 87 -23.88 -0.71 -7.81
C ARG A 87 -23.33 0.68 -7.47
N LYS A 88 -22.03 0.90 -7.68
CA LYS A 88 -21.29 2.12 -7.31
C LYS A 88 -21.39 2.47 -5.82
N GLN A 89 -21.51 1.45 -4.97
CA GLN A 89 -21.58 1.59 -3.51
C GLN A 89 -20.21 1.33 -2.90
N LEU A 90 -19.26 2.23 -3.17
CA LEU A 90 -17.85 2.04 -2.80
C LEU A 90 -17.58 2.17 -1.30
N ASP A 91 -18.51 2.75 -0.55
CA ASP A 91 -18.49 2.89 0.91
C ASP A 91 -19.25 1.76 1.64
N HIS A 92 -19.74 0.77 0.89
CA HIS A 92 -20.48 -0.37 1.43
C HIS A 92 -19.66 -1.14 2.47
N ASP A 93 -20.35 -1.62 3.52
CA ASP A 93 -19.72 -2.32 4.65
C ASP A 93 -18.89 -3.52 4.22
N ASP A 94 -19.33 -4.28 3.21
CA ASP A 94 -18.58 -5.42 2.68
C ASP A 94 -17.19 -5.02 2.13
N ILE A 95 -17.08 -3.88 1.42
CA ILE A 95 -15.80 -3.41 0.88
C ILE A 95 -14.87 -3.06 2.04
N VAL A 96 -15.35 -2.26 2.98
CA VAL A 96 -14.57 -1.83 4.14
C VAL A 96 -14.16 -3.03 4.99
N TYR A 97 -15.08 -3.97 5.25
CA TYR A 97 -14.84 -5.18 6.04
C TYR A 97 -13.77 -6.06 5.41
N VAL A 98 -13.90 -6.39 4.12
CA VAL A 98 -12.94 -7.24 3.42
C VAL A 98 -11.56 -6.57 3.45
N LEU A 99 -11.48 -5.32 3.00
CA LEU A 99 -10.22 -4.59 2.92
C LEU A 99 -9.56 -4.35 4.26
N SER A 100 -10.32 -4.21 5.35
CA SER A 100 -9.79 -3.86 6.68
C SER A 100 -9.45 -5.08 7.54
N THR A 101 -10.15 -6.21 7.39
CA THR A 101 -10.03 -7.32 8.35
C THR A 101 -9.24 -8.51 7.81
N ARG A 102 -9.25 -8.73 6.50
CA ARG A 102 -8.61 -9.91 5.90
C ARG A 102 -7.09 -9.78 5.91
N ASN A 103 -6.42 -10.92 6.09
CA ASN A 103 -4.98 -11.01 5.94
C ASN A 103 -4.58 -10.77 4.48
N MET A 104 -3.30 -10.41 4.25
CA MET A 104 -2.83 -10.02 2.93
C MET A 104 -2.90 -11.15 1.90
N TYR A 105 -2.66 -12.40 2.33
CA TYR A 105 -2.75 -13.57 1.45
C TYR A 105 -4.19 -13.85 0.98
N GLN A 106 -5.15 -13.78 1.91
CA GLN A 106 -6.57 -13.92 1.62
C GLN A 106 -7.07 -12.80 0.69
N LEU A 107 -6.63 -11.56 0.90
CA LEU A 107 -6.98 -10.44 0.01
C LEU A 107 -6.48 -10.65 -1.41
N ARG A 108 -5.20 -11.04 -1.56
CA ARG A 108 -4.62 -11.37 -2.87
C ARG A 108 -5.38 -12.49 -3.56
N ALA A 109 -5.75 -13.54 -2.82
CA ALA A 109 -6.58 -14.62 -3.35
C ALA A 109 -7.97 -14.13 -3.77
N THR A 110 -8.60 -13.26 -2.97
CA THR A 110 -9.91 -12.66 -3.27
C THR A 110 -9.87 -11.85 -4.56
N PHE A 111 -8.87 -10.98 -4.74
CA PHE A 111 -8.72 -10.19 -5.96
C PHE A 111 -8.38 -11.05 -7.18
N LYS A 112 -7.62 -12.13 -7.00
CA LYS A 112 -7.38 -13.10 -8.07
C LYS A 112 -8.68 -13.80 -8.48
N CYS A 113 -9.50 -14.24 -7.51
CA CYS A 113 -10.82 -14.80 -7.79
C CYS A 113 -11.75 -13.79 -8.46
N TYR A 114 -11.68 -12.52 -8.08
CA TYR A 114 -12.42 -11.43 -8.71
C TYR A 114 -12.09 -11.35 -10.20
N GLN A 115 -10.80 -11.23 -10.54
CA GLN A 115 -10.36 -11.13 -11.93
C GLN A 115 -10.75 -12.36 -12.75
N GLN A 116 -10.59 -13.56 -12.18
CA GLN A 116 -10.96 -14.81 -12.85
C GLN A 116 -12.46 -14.93 -13.14
N LYS A 117 -13.31 -14.40 -12.26
CA LYS A 117 -14.77 -14.49 -12.40
C LYS A 117 -15.36 -13.42 -13.32
N PHE A 118 -14.81 -12.21 -13.27
CA PHE A 118 -15.42 -11.03 -13.90
C PHE A 118 -14.62 -10.49 -15.09
N GLY A 119 -13.43 -11.02 -15.35
CA GLY A 119 -12.60 -10.71 -16.52
C GLY A 119 -11.71 -9.48 -16.35
N ASN A 120 -12.12 -8.52 -15.52
CA ASN A 120 -11.36 -7.31 -15.22
C ASN A 120 -10.72 -7.36 -13.84
N PRO A 121 -9.55 -6.74 -13.65
CA PRO A 121 -8.98 -6.53 -12.33
C PRO A 121 -9.83 -5.50 -11.55
N ILE A 122 -9.90 -5.68 -10.23
CA ILE A 122 -10.82 -4.92 -9.37
C ILE A 122 -10.55 -3.40 -9.37
N ASP A 123 -9.30 -2.99 -9.51
CA ASP A 123 -8.89 -1.58 -9.56
C ASP A 123 -9.43 -0.86 -10.81
N GLN A 124 -9.52 -1.54 -11.95
CA GLN A 124 -10.12 -0.99 -13.18
C GLN A 124 -11.64 -0.83 -13.05
N ASP A 125 -12.32 -1.80 -12.43
CA ASP A 125 -13.76 -1.68 -12.20
C ASP A 125 -14.07 -0.53 -11.20
N ILE A 126 -13.21 -0.32 -10.18
CA ILE A 126 -13.33 0.83 -9.28
C ILE A 126 -13.08 2.15 -10.03
N GLU A 127 -12.06 2.22 -10.89
CA GLU A 127 -11.80 3.39 -11.74
C GLU A 127 -12.99 3.74 -12.63
N SER A 128 -13.70 2.74 -13.15
CA SER A 128 -14.89 2.96 -13.97
C SER A 128 -16.10 3.54 -13.21
N CYS A 129 -16.06 3.54 -11.87
CA CYS A 129 -17.15 4.08 -11.05
C CYS A 129 -17.17 5.62 -11.04
N GLY A 130 -15.99 6.26 -11.08
CA GLY A 130 -15.83 7.71 -11.02
C GLY A 130 -14.38 8.16 -10.74
N GLU A 131 -14.18 9.47 -10.64
CA GLU A 131 -12.87 10.12 -10.39
C GLU A 131 -12.77 10.75 -9.00
N GLY A 132 -13.62 10.31 -8.06
CA GLY A 132 -13.64 10.85 -6.71
C GLY A 132 -12.45 10.41 -5.84
N VAL A 133 -12.36 11.04 -4.67
CA VAL A 133 -11.29 10.76 -3.70
C VAL A 133 -11.41 9.34 -3.14
N LEU A 134 -12.63 8.82 -2.96
CA LEU A 134 -12.85 7.48 -2.43
C LEU A 134 -12.40 6.39 -3.44
N GLU A 135 -12.73 6.58 -4.71
CA GLU A 135 -12.32 5.75 -5.83
C GLU A 135 -10.79 5.67 -5.90
N SER A 136 -10.15 6.84 -5.87
CA SER A 136 -8.70 6.98 -5.90
C SER A 136 -8.04 6.29 -4.71
N LEU A 137 -8.58 6.50 -3.50
CA LEU A 137 -8.08 5.87 -2.28
C LEU A 137 -8.22 4.34 -2.32
N LEU A 138 -9.37 3.82 -2.77
CA LEU A 138 -9.59 2.38 -2.88
C LEU A 138 -8.61 1.75 -3.87
N ARG A 139 -8.37 2.38 -5.03
CA ARG A 139 -7.37 1.91 -5.99
C ARG A 139 -5.98 1.83 -5.38
N VAL A 140 -5.58 2.87 -4.65
CA VAL A 140 -4.29 2.88 -3.93
C VAL A 140 -4.22 1.73 -2.93
N VAL A 141 -5.28 1.47 -2.17
CA VAL A 141 -5.34 0.34 -1.23
C VAL A 141 -5.18 -1.00 -1.96
N ILE A 142 -5.88 -1.20 -3.08
CA ILE A 142 -5.74 -2.42 -3.90
C ILE A 142 -4.31 -2.59 -4.41
N TRP A 143 -3.70 -1.53 -4.94
CA TRP A 143 -2.32 -1.57 -5.42
C TRP A 143 -1.34 -1.87 -4.29
N CYS A 144 -1.46 -1.22 -3.13
CA CYS A 144 -0.61 -1.50 -1.98
C CYS A 144 -0.68 -2.98 -1.54
N ILE A 145 -1.81 -3.65 -1.73
CA ILE A 145 -1.98 -5.07 -1.40
C ILE A 145 -1.42 -5.99 -2.52
N GLN A 146 -1.74 -5.72 -3.79
CA GLN A 146 -1.36 -6.61 -4.90
C GLN A 146 0.05 -6.36 -5.42
N SER A 147 0.37 -5.09 -5.65
CA SER A 147 1.56 -4.62 -6.36
C SER A 147 1.99 -3.26 -5.81
N PRO A 148 2.54 -3.18 -4.58
CA PRO A 148 2.96 -1.92 -3.98
C PRO A 148 3.95 -1.16 -4.87
N GLU A 149 4.76 -1.88 -5.66
CA GLU A 149 5.67 -1.30 -6.62
C GLU A 149 4.98 -0.41 -7.67
N LYS A 150 3.75 -0.73 -8.08
CA LYS A 150 2.96 0.09 -9.01
C LYS A 150 2.53 1.40 -8.36
N HIS A 151 2.07 1.35 -7.11
CA HIS A 151 1.68 2.55 -6.37
C HIS A 151 2.87 3.50 -6.21
N PHE A 152 4.02 2.99 -5.78
CA PHE A 152 5.21 3.84 -5.61
C PHE A 152 5.79 4.33 -6.94
N ALA A 153 5.70 3.55 -8.02
CA ALA A 153 6.07 4.03 -9.35
C ALA A 153 5.18 5.19 -9.81
N GLU A 154 3.86 5.11 -9.55
CA GLU A 154 2.91 6.18 -9.84
C GLU A 154 3.20 7.43 -8.99
N VAL A 155 3.46 7.26 -7.68
CA VAL A 155 3.81 8.39 -6.79
C VAL A 155 5.08 9.08 -7.27
N ILE A 156 6.12 8.33 -7.61
CA ILE A 156 7.37 8.91 -8.13
C ILE A 156 7.10 9.63 -9.45
N GLY A 157 6.43 8.97 -10.41
CA GLY A 157 6.12 9.55 -11.71
C GLY A 157 5.29 10.83 -11.63
N THR A 158 4.26 10.85 -10.79
CA THR A 158 3.42 12.05 -10.57
C THR A 158 4.16 13.16 -9.83
N SER A 159 5.06 12.84 -8.90
CA SER A 159 5.84 13.85 -8.15
C SER A 159 6.81 14.65 -9.03
N ILE A 160 7.22 14.10 -10.17
CA ILE A 160 8.21 14.71 -11.08
C ILE A 160 7.62 15.14 -12.43
N THR A 161 6.34 14.84 -12.67
CA THR A 161 5.66 15.26 -13.90
C THR A 161 4.91 16.57 -13.64
N GLY A 162 5.38 17.67 -14.22
CA GLY A 162 4.71 18.98 -14.12
C GLY A 162 5.66 20.17 -14.10
N LEU A 163 5.15 21.35 -13.75
CA LEU A 163 5.97 22.54 -13.49
C LEU A 163 6.49 22.48 -12.04
N GLY A 164 7.64 21.84 -11.86
CA GLY A 164 8.28 21.63 -10.56
C GLY A 164 8.24 20.18 -10.10
N THR A 165 8.69 19.96 -8.87
CA THR A 165 8.79 18.64 -8.24
C THR A 165 8.09 18.66 -6.89
N ASP A 166 7.21 17.69 -6.62
CA ASP A 166 6.72 17.41 -5.27
C ASP A 166 7.82 16.65 -4.49
N GLU A 167 8.75 17.43 -3.94
CA GLU A 167 9.91 16.90 -3.23
C GLU A 167 9.52 16.06 -2.00
N ASP A 168 8.41 16.37 -1.35
CA ASP A 168 7.94 15.65 -0.16
C ASP A 168 7.46 14.24 -0.52
N SER A 169 6.61 14.12 -1.54
CA SER A 169 6.13 12.81 -2.02
C SER A 169 7.25 11.98 -2.63
N LEU A 170 8.15 12.62 -3.41
CA LEU A 170 9.31 11.97 -4.00
C LEU A 170 10.28 11.44 -2.92
N THR A 171 10.65 12.29 -1.97
CA THR A 171 11.56 11.92 -0.87
C THR A 171 10.95 10.82 -0.02
N ARG A 172 9.67 10.94 0.36
CA ARG A 172 8.97 9.92 1.15
C ARG A 172 8.94 8.58 0.42
N ALA A 173 8.60 8.56 -0.88
CA ALA A 173 8.57 7.33 -1.67
C ALA A 173 9.96 6.67 -1.76
N ILE A 174 11.01 7.43 -2.06
CA ILE A 174 12.37 6.88 -2.21
C ILE A 174 12.92 6.39 -0.87
N VAL A 175 12.87 7.23 0.17
CA VAL A 175 13.47 6.91 1.48
C VAL A 175 12.77 5.72 2.13
N THR A 176 11.43 5.66 2.08
CA THR A 176 10.70 4.57 2.75
C THR A 176 10.80 3.23 2.02
N ARG A 177 11.19 3.22 0.73
CA ARG A 177 11.28 2.00 -0.10
C ARG A 177 12.70 1.58 -0.46
N ALA A 178 13.68 2.44 -0.18
CA ALA A 178 15.11 2.25 -0.40
C ALA A 178 15.59 0.81 -0.20
N GLU A 179 15.29 0.22 0.95
CA GLU A 179 15.76 -1.10 1.38
C GLU A 179 14.74 -2.24 1.17
N ILE A 180 13.58 -1.95 0.55
CA ILE A 180 12.45 -2.90 0.49
C ILE A 180 12.29 -3.45 -0.93
N ASP A 181 11.94 -2.59 -1.90
CA ASP A 181 11.54 -3.02 -3.24
C ASP A 181 11.86 -1.99 -4.33
N THR A 182 12.76 -1.07 -4.04
CA THR A 182 13.27 -0.05 -4.97
C THR A 182 13.58 -0.59 -6.37
N MET A 183 14.21 -1.76 -6.49
CA MET A 183 14.53 -2.35 -7.80
C MET A 183 13.28 -2.74 -8.59
N LYS A 184 12.21 -3.20 -7.91
CA LYS A 184 10.93 -3.55 -8.54
C LYS A 184 10.14 -2.29 -8.92
N ILE A 185 10.18 -1.27 -8.07
CA ILE A 185 9.60 0.05 -8.36
C ILE A 185 10.23 0.60 -9.64
N ARG A 186 11.57 0.61 -9.73
CA ARG A 186 12.29 1.06 -10.93
C ARG A 186 11.86 0.32 -12.20
N GLY A 187 11.68 -1.00 -12.12
CA GLY A 187 11.22 -1.80 -13.26
C GLY A 187 9.76 -1.54 -13.67
N SER A 188 8.96 -0.93 -12.79
CA SER A 188 7.54 -0.65 -13.03
C SER A 188 7.29 0.77 -13.56
N ILE A 189 8.27 1.66 -13.47
CA ILE A 189 8.19 3.02 -14.02
C ILE A 189 8.21 2.93 -15.54
N SER A 190 7.09 3.31 -16.17
CA SER A 190 6.90 3.18 -17.62
C SER A 190 7.34 4.42 -18.43
N THR A 191 7.86 5.48 -17.78
CA THR A 191 8.15 6.79 -18.40
C THR A 191 9.59 7.28 -18.21
N SER A 192 10.11 7.90 -19.29
CA SER A 192 11.37 8.65 -19.53
C SER A 192 12.68 8.17 -18.88
N THR A 193 13.71 7.98 -19.71
CA THR A 193 15.10 7.68 -19.35
C THR A 193 15.66 8.61 -18.26
N GLU A 194 15.18 9.85 -18.19
CA GLU A 194 15.54 10.84 -17.18
C GLU A 194 15.06 10.47 -15.77
N LEU A 195 13.90 9.82 -15.63
CA LEU A 195 13.36 9.39 -14.33
C LEU A 195 14.20 8.27 -13.74
N THR A 196 14.62 7.33 -14.59
CA THR A 196 15.54 6.26 -14.20
C THR A 196 16.88 6.83 -13.72
N LEU A 197 17.41 7.85 -14.39
CA LEU A 197 18.67 8.50 -14.03
C LEU A 197 18.56 9.29 -12.72
N MET A 198 17.48 10.04 -12.49
CA MET A 198 17.27 10.78 -11.24
C MET A 198 17.15 9.85 -10.03
N VAL A 199 16.34 8.79 -10.17
CA VAL A 199 16.17 7.74 -9.16
C VAL A 199 17.51 7.04 -8.89
N GLN A 200 18.29 6.74 -9.94
CA GLN A 200 19.63 6.18 -9.81
C GLN A 200 20.58 7.15 -9.06
N SER A 201 20.60 8.45 -9.41
CA SER A 201 21.43 9.45 -8.75
C SER A 201 21.08 9.63 -7.27
N MET A 202 19.79 9.66 -6.93
CA MET A 202 19.33 9.74 -5.53
C MET A 202 19.72 8.50 -4.72
N MET A 203 19.64 7.31 -5.33
CA MET A 203 20.05 6.06 -4.69
C MET A 203 21.56 5.98 -4.50
N THR A 204 22.36 6.46 -5.46
CA THR A 204 23.81 6.57 -5.32
C THR A 204 24.20 7.55 -4.21
N LEU A 205 23.52 8.71 -4.12
CA LEU A 205 23.74 9.70 -3.06
C LEU A 205 23.43 9.16 -1.66
N GLN A 206 22.47 8.24 -1.54
CA GLN A 206 22.13 7.55 -0.29
C GLN A 206 22.98 6.30 -0.02
N GLY A 207 23.91 5.95 -0.93
CA GLY A 207 24.77 4.77 -0.79
C GLY A 207 24.06 3.43 -0.99
N ILE A 208 22.86 3.43 -1.59
CA ILE A 208 22.02 2.24 -1.79
C ILE A 208 22.48 1.44 -3.03
N ILE A 209 23.12 2.10 -4.01
CA ILE A 209 23.65 1.46 -5.23
C ILE A 209 25.07 1.97 -5.47
N GLU A 210 26.01 1.09 -5.81
CA GLU A 210 27.37 1.49 -6.20
C GLU A 210 27.34 2.28 -7.51
N SER A 211 28.06 3.41 -7.54
CA SER A 211 28.31 4.19 -8.75
C SER A 211 29.10 3.35 -9.74
N SER A 212 28.47 2.99 -10.85
CA SER A 212 29.14 2.31 -11.97
C SER A 212 30.03 3.26 -12.77
#